data_AF-A0A1V1UNJ4-F1
#
_entry.id   AF-A0A1V1UNJ4-F1
#
_cell.length_a   1.000
_cell.length_b   1.000
_cell.length_c   1.000
_cell.angle_alpha   90.00
_cell.angle_beta   90.00
_cell.angle_gamma   90.00
#
_symmetry.space_group_name_H-M   'P 1'
#
loop_
_entity.id
_entity.type
_entity.pdbx_description
1 polymer ?
#
loop_
_entity_poly.entity_id
_entity_poly.type
_entity_poly.pdbx_seq_one_letter_code
_entity_poly.pdbx_strand_id
1 'polypeptide(L)'
;MAMISQDELEQLVLGALQNHLMDQEALTVFCEEYAKERNRLQAAASQNRDAVAKELATVKTDHAKLVDAIIAGIPAEQVKDRMLSLDARRIELEAQLERDPAPSPIRIHPKMAETYREKITALVARLSHPDGMLEAKDALRGLIEVVPPFRTCLQLF
;
A
#
# COMPACT_ATOMS: atom_id res chain seq x y z
N MET A 1 43.74 25.68 -0.74
CA MET A 1 42.73 24.74 -0.21
C MET A 1 42.07 25.43 0.96
N ALA A 2 40.80 25.80 0.85
CA ALA A 2 40.05 26.32 1.98
C ALA A 2 39.79 25.15 2.94
N MET A 3 40.33 25.21 4.15
CA MET A 3 39.98 24.29 5.22
C MET A 3 38.71 24.84 5.87
N ILE A 4 37.58 24.20 5.58
CA ILE A 4 36.32 24.43 6.29
C ILE A 4 36.40 23.72 7.66
N SER A 5 35.94 24.37 8.72
CA SER A 5 35.84 23.72 10.02
C SER A 5 34.75 22.64 10.00
N GLN A 6 34.86 21.62 10.85
CA GLN A 6 33.82 20.58 10.93
C GLN A 6 32.44 21.19 11.23
N ASP A 7 32.38 22.21 12.09
CA ASP A 7 31.14 22.90 12.44
C ASP A 7 30.54 23.66 11.25
N GLU A 8 31.37 24.32 10.43
CA GLU A 8 30.90 24.97 9.19
C GLU A 8 30.35 23.93 8.21
N LEU A 9 31.02 22.79 8.05
CA LEU A 9 30.57 21.72 7.16
C LEU A 9 29.24 21.13 7.64
N GLU A 10 29.10 20.87 8.94
CA GLU A 10 27.89 20.32 9.53
C GLU A 10 26.72 21.30 9.40
N GLN A 11 26.91 22.60 9.65
CA GLN A 11 25.86 23.60 9.44
C GLN A 11 25.46 23.72 7.97
N LEU A 12 26.41 23.63 7.04
CA LEU A 12 26.14 23.71 5.61
C LEU A 12 25.35 22.49 5.12
N VAL A 13 25.70 21.29 5.60
CA VAL A 13 25.00 20.04 5.28
C VAL A 13 23.61 20.02 5.92
N LEU A 14 23.46 20.44 7.18
CA LEU A 14 22.17 20.52 7.87
C LEU A 14 21.26 21.56 7.21
N GLY A 15 21.80 22.72 6.84
CA GLY A 15 21.08 23.73 6.08
C GLY A 15 20.65 23.24 4.69
N ALA A 16 21.52 22.50 3.99
CA ALA A 16 21.18 21.92 2.69
C ALA A 16 20.11 20.82 2.81
N LEU A 17 20.20 19.94 3.81
CA LEU A 17 19.17 18.94 4.12
C LEU A 17 17.84 19.59 4.47
N GLN A 18 17.85 20.66 5.27
CA GLN A 18 16.64 21.38 5.65
C GLN A 18 15.98 22.06 4.44
N ASN A 19 16.76 22.62 3.52
CA ASN A 19 16.24 23.39 2.40
C ASN A 19 15.90 22.53 1.16
N HIS A 20 16.56 21.39 0.96
CA HIS A 20 16.38 20.54 -0.22
C HIS A 20 15.62 19.23 0.03
N LEU A 21 15.63 18.70 1.26
CA LEU A 21 14.84 17.50 1.60
C LEU A 21 13.37 17.85 1.91
N MET A 22 13.06 19.14 2.11
CA MET A 22 11.77 19.64 2.60
C MET A 22 11.01 20.48 1.57
N ASP A 23 11.22 20.27 0.26
CA ASP A 23 10.34 20.87 -0.74
C ASP A 23 8.93 20.28 -0.60
N GLN A 24 8.01 21.11 -0.13
CA GLN A 24 6.64 20.74 0.20
C GLN A 24 5.86 20.29 -1.04
N GLU A 25 6.13 20.90 -2.20
CA GLU A 25 5.52 20.49 -3.46
C GLU A 25 6.05 19.12 -3.87
N ALA A 26 7.36 18.92 -3.78
CA ALA A 26 7.98 17.63 -4.11
C ALA A 26 7.48 16.49 -3.22
N LEU A 27 7.33 16.72 -1.91
CA LEU A 27 6.84 15.70 -0.97
C LEU A 27 5.34 15.39 -1.18
N THR A 28 4.54 16.40 -1.52
CA THR A 28 3.12 16.21 -1.84
C THR A 28 2.97 15.38 -3.10
N VAL A 29 3.67 15.75 -4.17
CA VAL A 29 3.69 14.99 -5.44
C VAL A 29 4.19 13.57 -5.21
N PHE A 30 5.22 13.38 -4.37
CA PHE A 30 5.70 12.05 -4.00
C PHE A 30 4.62 11.21 -3.31
N CYS A 31 3.95 11.76 -2.30
CA CYS A 31 2.88 11.05 -1.59
C CYS A 31 1.73 10.65 -2.52
N GLU A 32 1.34 11.55 -3.44
CA GLU A 32 0.28 11.30 -4.42
C GLU A 32 0.66 10.21 -5.42
N GLU A 33 1.81 10.35 -6.09
CA GLU A 33 2.26 9.37 -7.09
C GLU A 33 2.61 8.02 -6.44
N TYR A 34 3.14 8.01 -5.22
CA TYR A 34 3.37 6.77 -4.48
C TYR A 34 2.05 6.05 -4.13
N ALA A 35 1.04 6.78 -3.63
CA ALA A 35 -0.27 6.19 -3.34
C ALA A 35 -0.93 5.64 -4.60
N LYS A 36 -0.86 6.40 -5.70
CA LYS A 36 -1.39 6.02 -7.01
C LYS A 36 -0.70 4.77 -7.57
N GLU A 37 0.63 4.71 -7.53
CA GLU A 37 1.38 3.57 -8.04
C GLU A 37 1.16 2.32 -7.18
N ARG A 38 1.10 2.48 -5.86
CA ARG A 38 0.76 1.38 -4.95
C ARG A 38 -0.65 0.84 -5.22
N ASN A 39 -1.64 1.72 -5.40
CA ASN A 39 -2.99 1.32 -5.76
C ASN A 39 -3.04 0.65 -7.15
N ARG A 40 -2.24 1.09 -8.11
CA ARG A 40 -2.12 0.44 -9.44
C ARG A 40 -1.56 -0.97 -9.32
N LEU A 41 -0.46 -1.16 -8.57
CA LEU A 41 0.14 -2.48 -8.35
C LEU A 41 -0.82 -3.42 -7.61
N GLN A 42 -1.55 -2.89 -6.65
CA GLN A 42 -2.55 -3.63 -5.90
C GLN A 42 -3.76 -4.04 -6.75
N ALA A 43 -4.20 -3.16 -7.66
CA ALA A 43 -5.22 -3.48 -8.66
C ALA A 43 -4.72 -4.49 -9.71
N ALA A 44 -3.44 -4.44 -10.07
CA ALA A 44 -2.84 -5.45 -10.95
C ALA A 44 -2.75 -6.81 -10.25
N ALA A 45 -2.42 -6.85 -8.96
CA ALA A 45 -2.41 -8.06 -8.16
C ALA A 45 -3.82 -8.66 -7.97
N SER A 46 -4.87 -7.83 -7.95
CA SER A 46 -6.26 -8.29 -7.83
C SER A 46 -6.89 -8.80 -9.13
N GLN A 47 -6.16 -8.84 -10.25
CA GLN A 47 -6.70 -9.36 -11.53
C GLN A 47 -7.20 -10.80 -11.42
N ASN A 48 -6.51 -11.64 -10.64
CA ASN A 48 -6.95 -13.02 -10.38
C ASN A 48 -8.27 -13.05 -9.60
N ARG A 49 -8.42 -12.17 -8.60
CA ARG A 49 -9.66 -12.01 -7.83
C ARG A 49 -10.83 -11.57 -8.72
N ASP A 50 -10.61 -10.64 -9.63
CA ASP A 50 -11.65 -10.19 -10.57
C ASP A 50 -12.12 -11.30 -11.50
N ALA A 51 -11.19 -12.17 -11.95
CA ALA A 51 -11.54 -13.35 -12.74
C ALA A 51 -12.38 -14.34 -11.93
N VAL A 52 -11.98 -14.64 -10.68
CA VAL A 52 -12.72 -15.52 -9.75
C VAL A 52 -14.11 -14.95 -9.43
N ALA A 53 -14.22 -13.64 -9.21
CA ALA A 53 -15.50 -12.98 -8.93
C ALA A 53 -16.45 -13.01 -10.14
N LYS A 54 -15.92 -12.82 -11.37
CA LYS A 54 -16.69 -12.96 -12.61
C LYS A 54 -17.18 -14.39 -12.79
N GLU A 55 -16.32 -15.37 -12.57
CA GLU A 55 -16.70 -16.78 -12.67
C GLU A 55 -17.81 -17.12 -11.67
N LEU A 56 -17.71 -16.63 -10.43
CA LEU A 56 -18.75 -16.82 -9.41
C LEU A 56 -20.10 -16.20 -9.84
N ALA A 57 -20.09 -15.03 -10.47
CA ALA A 57 -21.30 -14.39 -10.98
C ALA A 57 -21.95 -15.21 -12.12
N THR A 58 -21.14 -15.77 -13.02
CA THR A 58 -21.60 -16.68 -14.07
C THR A 58 -22.21 -17.95 -13.48
N VAL A 59 -21.52 -18.60 -12.53
CA VAL A 59 -22.01 -19.82 -11.85
C VAL A 59 -23.34 -19.55 -11.13
N LYS A 60 -23.48 -18.41 -10.44
CA LYS A 60 -24.74 -18.02 -9.77
C LYS A 60 -25.88 -17.80 -10.78
N THR A 61 -25.58 -17.18 -11.91
CA THR A 61 -26.56 -16.94 -12.97
C THR A 61 -27.01 -18.25 -13.61
N ASP A 62 -26.08 -19.16 -13.89
CA ASP A 62 -26.42 -20.46 -14.47
C ASP A 62 -27.17 -21.36 -13.48
N HIS A 63 -26.85 -21.27 -12.19
CA HIS A 63 -27.63 -21.92 -11.14
C HIS A 63 -29.07 -21.37 -11.11
N ALA A 64 -29.27 -20.06 -11.22
CA ALA A 64 -30.60 -19.46 -11.29
C ALA A 64 -31.39 -19.96 -12.52
N LYS A 65 -30.75 -20.03 -13.70
CA LYS A 65 -31.39 -20.57 -14.91
C LYS A 65 -31.82 -22.03 -14.78
N LEU A 66 -31.04 -22.86 -14.08
CA LEU A 66 -31.43 -24.26 -13.84
C LEU A 66 -32.63 -24.35 -12.91
N VAL A 67 -32.70 -23.48 -11.89
CA VAL A 67 -33.88 -23.37 -11.02
C VAL A 67 -35.10 -22.94 -11.84
N ASP A 68 -34.97 -21.93 -12.70
CA ASP A 68 -36.05 -21.48 -13.59
C ASP A 68 -36.51 -22.58 -14.55
N ALA A 69 -35.58 -23.40 -15.06
CA ALA A 69 -35.91 -24.54 -15.93
C ALA A 69 -36.73 -25.61 -15.20
N ILE A 70 -36.46 -25.87 -13.92
CA ILE A 70 -37.28 -26.78 -13.09
C ILE A 70 -38.69 -26.20 -12.92
N ILE A 71 -38.79 -24.89 -12.64
CA ILE A 71 -40.07 -24.19 -12.51
C ILE A 71 -40.86 -24.23 -13.82
N ALA A 72 -40.18 -24.14 -14.96
CA ALA A 72 -40.77 -24.26 -16.29
C ALA A 72 -41.16 -25.70 -16.68
N GLY A 73 -40.95 -26.68 -15.80
CA GLY A 73 -41.42 -28.06 -15.99
C GLY A 73 -40.37 -29.05 -16.47
N ILE A 74 -39.09 -28.68 -16.52
CA ILE A 74 -38.02 -29.66 -16.78
C ILE A 74 -37.87 -30.57 -15.55
N PRO A 75 -37.82 -31.91 -15.73
CA PRO A 75 -37.62 -32.84 -14.61
C PRO A 75 -36.32 -32.54 -13.85
N ALA A 76 -36.43 -32.35 -12.53
CA ALA A 76 -35.29 -32.06 -11.66
C ALA A 76 -34.16 -33.10 -11.77
N GLU A 77 -34.49 -34.37 -12.01
CA GLU A 77 -33.54 -35.46 -12.27
C GLU A 77 -32.55 -35.13 -13.40
N GLN A 78 -32.99 -34.44 -14.46
CA GLN A 78 -32.12 -34.13 -15.61
C GLN A 78 -31.11 -33.02 -15.32
N VAL A 79 -31.39 -32.15 -14.34
CA VAL A 79 -30.56 -30.97 -14.03
C VAL A 79 -29.82 -31.11 -12.70
N LYS A 80 -30.15 -32.12 -11.89
CA LYS A 80 -29.60 -32.39 -10.56
C LYS A 80 -28.08 -32.46 -10.54
N ASP A 81 -27.48 -33.28 -11.42
CA ASP A 81 -26.02 -33.44 -11.47
C ASP A 81 -25.33 -32.12 -11.84
N ARG A 82 -25.94 -31.36 -12.76
CA ARG A 82 -25.42 -30.04 -13.14
C ARG A 82 -25.54 -29.04 -11.99
N MET A 83 -26.65 -29.02 -11.26
CA MET A 83 -26.83 -28.17 -10.08
C MET A 83 -25.79 -28.50 -8.99
N LEU A 84 -25.57 -29.77 -8.69
CA LEU A 84 -24.58 -30.19 -7.70
C LEU A 84 -23.16 -29.74 -8.11
N SER A 85 -22.81 -29.87 -9.40
CA SER A 85 -21.51 -29.41 -9.91
C SER A 85 -21.32 -27.89 -9.79
N LEU A 86 -22.36 -27.11 -10.10
CA LEU A 86 -22.33 -25.66 -10.01
C LEU A 86 -22.29 -25.19 -8.55
N ASP A 87 -22.99 -25.88 -7.65
CA ASP A 87 -22.98 -25.55 -6.23
C ASP A 87 -21.61 -25.86 -5.59
N ALA A 88 -21.00 -27.00 -5.92
CA ALA A 88 -19.64 -27.31 -5.52
C ALA A 88 -18.64 -26.25 -6.02
N ARG A 89 -18.77 -25.84 -7.30
CA ARG A 89 -17.91 -24.79 -7.87
C ARG A 89 -18.14 -23.42 -7.21
N ARG A 90 -19.39 -23.08 -6.89
CA ARG A 90 -19.74 -21.85 -6.15
C ARG A 90 -19.05 -21.82 -4.80
N ILE A 91 -19.16 -22.90 -4.02
CA ILE A 91 -18.53 -23.01 -2.69
C ILE A 91 -17.01 -22.86 -2.80
N GLU A 92 -16.40 -23.47 -3.82
CA GLU A 92 -14.96 -23.35 -4.06
C GLU A 92 -14.54 -21.91 -4.36
N LEU A 93 -15.26 -21.23 -5.27
CA LEU A 93 -14.98 -19.84 -5.66
C LEU A 93 -15.21 -18.85 -4.51
N GLU A 94 -16.26 -19.07 -3.71
CA GLU A 94 -16.52 -18.28 -2.50
C GLU A 94 -15.39 -18.46 -1.47
N ALA A 95 -14.94 -19.69 -1.23
CA ALA A 95 -13.80 -19.97 -0.36
C ALA A 95 -12.48 -19.36 -0.88
N GLN A 96 -12.28 -19.30 -2.21
CA GLN A 96 -11.12 -18.63 -2.80
C GLN A 96 -11.15 -17.11 -2.54
N LEU A 97 -12.30 -16.46 -2.68
CA LEU A 97 -12.47 -15.02 -2.42
C LEU A 97 -12.39 -14.66 -0.93
N GLU A 98 -12.76 -15.58 -0.04
CA GLU A 98 -12.60 -15.41 1.41
C GLU A 98 -11.15 -15.51 1.87
N ARG A 99 -10.35 -16.40 1.26
CA ARG A 99 -8.91 -16.55 1.57
C ARG A 99 -8.07 -15.37 1.07
N ASP A 100 -8.53 -14.68 0.02
CA ASP A 100 -7.85 -13.53 -0.57
C ASP A 100 -8.74 -12.27 -0.51
N PRO A 101 -8.94 -11.68 0.69
CA PRO A 101 -9.78 -10.51 0.88
C PRO A 101 -9.24 -9.29 0.14
N ALA A 102 -10.14 -8.41 -0.31
CA ALA A 102 -9.77 -7.31 -1.20
C ALA A 102 -8.76 -6.42 -0.48
N PRO A 103 -7.59 -6.18 -1.08
CA PRO A 103 -6.60 -5.37 -0.42
C PRO A 103 -7.13 -3.93 -0.36
N SER A 104 -7.12 -3.33 0.83
CA SER A 104 -7.65 -1.98 1.06
C SER A 104 -6.80 -0.94 0.34
N PRO A 105 -7.38 0.01 -0.43
CA PRO A 105 -6.61 1.03 -1.12
C PRO A 105 -5.71 1.78 -0.14
N ILE A 106 -4.43 1.90 -0.48
CA ILE A 106 -3.50 2.70 0.30
C ILE A 106 -3.92 4.17 0.14
N ARG A 107 -4.29 4.78 1.26
CA ARG A 107 -4.54 6.22 1.36
C ARG A 107 -3.41 6.85 2.14
N ILE A 108 -2.56 7.62 1.47
CA ILE A 108 -1.63 8.51 2.17
C ILE A 108 -2.39 9.81 2.45
N HIS A 109 -2.53 10.13 3.73
CA HIS A 109 -3.18 11.37 4.13
C HIS A 109 -2.23 12.55 3.85
N PRO A 110 -2.68 13.66 3.22
CA PRO A 110 -1.83 14.81 2.88
C PRO A 110 -1.05 15.36 4.08
N LYS A 111 -1.68 15.35 5.25
CA LYS A 111 -1.06 15.74 6.54
C LYS A 111 0.16 14.90 6.97
N MET A 112 0.42 13.75 6.33
CA MET A 112 1.66 12.99 6.55
C MET A 112 2.88 13.75 6.07
N ALA A 113 2.78 14.48 4.94
CA ALA A 113 3.85 15.34 4.46
C ALA A 113 4.14 16.48 5.47
N GLU A 114 3.08 17.10 6.01
CA GLU A 114 3.18 18.14 7.03
C GLU A 114 3.81 17.61 8.34
N THR A 115 3.35 16.44 8.81
CA THR A 115 3.86 15.81 10.05
C THR A 115 5.33 15.39 9.89
N TYR A 116 5.71 14.87 8.72
CA TYR A 116 7.10 14.52 8.42
C TYR A 116 7.98 15.77 8.44
N ARG A 117 7.53 16.86 7.82
CA ARG A 117 8.21 18.16 7.85
C ARG A 117 8.40 18.69 9.28
N GLU A 118 7.36 18.66 10.11
CA GLU A 118 7.44 19.10 11.51
C GLU A 118 8.50 18.31 12.29
N LYS A 119 8.52 16.98 12.12
CA LYS A 119 9.51 16.10 12.77
C LYS A 119 10.93 16.40 12.30
N ILE A 120 11.16 16.57 11.01
CA ILE A 120 12.49 16.89 10.48
C ILE A 120 12.92 18.30 10.87
N THR A 121 12.02 19.27 10.86
CA THR A 121 12.32 20.65 11.29
C THR A 121 12.71 20.69 12.77
N ALA A 122 11.97 19.98 13.63
CA ALA A 122 12.31 19.85 15.04
C ALA A 122 13.65 19.13 15.26
N LEU A 123 13.95 18.12 14.42
CA LEU A 123 15.23 17.40 14.47
C LEU A 123 16.40 18.30 14.06
N VAL A 124 16.28 19.03 12.95
CA VAL A 124 17.31 19.98 12.49
C VAL A 124 17.55 21.07 13.53
N ALA A 125 16.47 21.63 14.11
CA ALA A 125 16.61 22.64 15.16
C ALA A 125 17.37 22.13 16.39
N ARG A 126 17.19 20.85 16.77
CA ARG A 126 17.93 20.21 17.86
C ARG A 126 19.40 19.93 17.50
N LEU A 127 19.66 19.55 16.26
CA LEU A 127 21.02 19.30 15.74
C LEU A 127 21.87 20.57 15.69
N SER A 128 21.24 21.73 15.49
CA SER A 128 21.93 23.03 15.42
C SER A 128 22.33 23.61 16.78
N HIS A 129 22.00 22.96 17.91
CA HIS A 129 22.40 23.37 19.25
C HIS A 129 23.52 22.49 19.83
N PRO A 130 24.61 23.07 20.38
CA PRO A 130 25.78 22.33 20.82
C PRO A 130 25.52 21.35 21.97
N ASP A 131 24.56 21.66 22.86
CA ASP A 131 24.20 20.79 24.00
C ASP A 131 23.29 19.60 23.60
N GLY A 132 22.70 19.60 22.39
CA GLY A 132 21.75 18.57 21.92
C GLY A 132 22.32 17.61 20.86
N MET A 133 23.62 17.73 20.55
CA MET A 133 24.25 17.05 19.43
C MET A 133 24.29 15.51 19.58
N LEU A 134 24.31 15.00 20.82
CA LEU A 134 24.31 13.57 21.10
C LEU A 134 22.90 12.97 20.93
N GLU A 135 21.87 13.53 21.57
CA GLU A 135 20.49 13.08 21.40
C GLU A 135 19.99 13.22 19.96
N ALA A 136 20.47 14.25 19.26
CA ALA A 136 20.07 14.50 17.90
C ALA A 136 20.78 13.57 16.88
N LYS A 137 22.03 13.16 17.15
CA LYS A 137 22.69 12.07 16.41
C LYS A 137 21.99 10.73 16.58
N ASP A 138 21.51 10.41 17.77
CA ASP A 138 20.74 9.20 18.02
C ASP A 138 19.35 9.26 17.37
N ALA A 139 18.70 10.42 17.35
CA ALA A 139 17.44 10.62 16.61
C ALA A 139 17.63 10.50 15.09
N LEU A 140 18.75 11.01 14.54
CA LEU A 140 19.12 10.79 13.13
C LEU A 140 19.41 9.32 12.83
N ARG A 141 20.17 8.63 13.68
CA ARG A 141 20.43 7.19 13.53
C ARG A 141 19.14 6.39 13.57
N GLY A 142 18.22 6.69 14.50
CA GLY A 142 16.92 6.05 14.56
C GLY A 142 16.07 6.30 13.31
N LEU A 143 16.13 7.50 12.74
CA LEU A 143 15.45 7.80 11.48
C LEU A 143 16.06 7.01 10.30
N ILE A 144 17.39 6.91 10.24
CA ILE A 144 18.11 6.18 9.18
C ILE A 144 17.96 4.65 9.34
N GLU A 145 17.87 4.12 10.57
CA GLU A 145 17.59 2.71 10.85
C GLU A 145 16.15 2.31 10.49
N VAL A 146 15.19 3.23 10.64
CA VAL A 146 13.77 2.98 10.31
C VAL A 146 13.49 3.17 8.81
N VAL A 147 14.41 3.74 8.04
CA VAL A 147 14.36 3.70 6.57
C VAL A 147 15.11 2.45 6.13
N PRO A 148 14.45 1.28 5.98
CA PRO A 148 15.12 0.17 5.32
C PRO A 148 15.55 0.64 3.92
N PRO A 149 16.66 0.12 3.38
CA PRO A 149 17.01 0.41 1.99
C PRO A 149 15.78 0.13 1.13
N PHE A 150 15.45 1.01 0.18
CA PHE A 150 14.26 0.94 -0.67
C PHE A 150 14.03 -0.45 -1.31
N ARG A 151 15.06 -1.32 -1.32
CA ARG A 151 15.01 -2.73 -1.70
C ARG A 151 14.19 -3.64 -0.76
N THR A 152 14.09 -3.34 0.54
CA THR A 152 13.48 -4.24 1.54
C THR A 152 11.98 -3.97 1.75
N CYS A 153 11.47 -2.79 1.36
CA CYS A 153 10.03 -2.51 1.41
C CYS A 153 9.20 -3.40 0.47
N LEU A 154 9.82 -4.04 -0.53
CA LEU A 154 9.15 -4.94 -1.47
C LEU A 154 9.06 -6.40 -0.97
N GLN A 155 9.65 -6.75 0.18
CA GLN A 155 9.68 -8.14 0.68
C GLN A 155 8.88 -8.38 1.96
N LEU A 156 8.24 -7.36 2.52
CA LEU A 156 7.44 -7.52 3.75
C LEU A 156 5.92 -7.44 3.55
N PHE A 157 5.42 -7.27 2.32
CA PHE A 157 3.99 -7.25 2.02
C PHE A 157 3.68 -7.77 0.62
#